data_AF-A0A6I6ECW2-F1
#
_entry.id   AF-A0A6I6ECW2-F1
#
_cell.length_a   1.000
_cell.length_b   1.000
_cell.length_c   1.000
_cell.angle_alpha   90.00
_cell.angle_beta   90.00
_cell.angle_gamma   90.00
#
_symmetry.space_group_name_H-M   'P 1'
#
loop_
_entity.id
_entity.type
_entity.pdbx_description
1 polymer ?
#
loop_
_entity_poly.entity_id
_entity_poly.type
_entity_poly.pdbx_seq_one_letter_code
_entity_poly.pdbx_strand_id
1 'polypeptide(L)'
;MDRHHPSIDDHPCYSETAHHRFARIHLPVAPACNIQCHYCNRKYDCANESRPGVVSQVLKPEQAVKKALVVGAALPQLAVVGVAGPGDPLASPKRTLATFQRLAEQAPDLKLCLSTNGLGVLDHIDALLRYNITHVTLTINCLDPEIGAAIYPWILWRGKRIHGRTASEILIERQQRGLEQLIARGILVKVNSVLIPGVNDTHLPTVSQVIRAKGAFIHNIMPLIAEPEHGTYYGLTGQRGPTPEELKAVQAACAGDMRLMRHCQQCRADAVGTLDEDRRAEFELDRVESMTLTPELLEAARARRAAFRAQVDAEQHLFRRLRESRPRSGPHRPILMAVTAHKGRISGHFGQASEFLIYEVDESGIRMVGLRQTGRSCQGEAACGESADTLEPIIRALDGCEVVLCAKIGHAPWQLLVAAGIQPNSEHPGEPIEQACRAVWHEMQWRGPGTRSATVSKVA
;
A
#
# COMPACT_ATOMS: atom_id res chain seq x y z
N MET A 1 7.33 1.34 21.38
CA MET A 1 8.60 1.98 20.96
C MET A 1 8.60 2.01 19.45
N ASP A 2 8.12 3.12 18.89
CA ASP A 2 8.01 3.30 17.44
C ASP A 2 9.40 3.72 16.91
N ARG A 3 10.19 2.73 16.49
CA ARG A 3 11.50 3.01 15.87
C ARG A 3 11.22 3.49 14.46
N HIS A 4 11.13 4.80 14.27
CA HIS A 4 11.08 5.43 12.96
C HIS A 4 12.30 4.94 12.14
N HIS A 5 12.04 4.10 11.14
CA HIS A 5 13.07 3.52 10.29
C HIS A 5 13.09 4.31 8.98
N PRO A 6 14.08 5.19 8.73
CA PRO A 6 14.07 6.10 7.58
C PRO A 6 14.01 5.38 6.21
N SER A 7 14.19 4.05 6.17
CA SER A 7 14.05 3.25 4.96
C SER A 7 12.62 2.93 4.54
N ILE A 8 11.58 3.27 5.33
CA ILE A 8 10.17 2.94 5.00
C ILE A 8 9.34 4.12 4.52
N ASP A 9 9.80 5.36 4.75
CA ASP A 9 8.99 6.57 4.61
C ASP A 9 8.51 6.83 3.18
N ASP A 10 9.22 6.26 2.20
CA ASP A 10 8.90 6.31 0.77
C ASP A 10 8.51 4.94 0.19
N HIS A 11 8.36 3.89 1.00
CA HIS A 11 7.98 2.57 0.52
C HIS A 11 6.44 2.37 0.58
N PRO A 12 5.72 2.28 -0.55
CA PRO A 12 4.24 2.22 -0.58
C PRO A 12 3.64 1.06 0.22
N CYS A 13 4.28 -0.11 0.21
CA CYS A 13 3.78 -1.28 0.95
C CYS A 13 4.10 -1.28 2.46
N TYR A 14 5.11 -0.54 2.92
CA TYR A 14 5.58 -0.56 4.33
C TYR A 14 5.17 0.70 5.11
N SER A 15 4.78 1.76 4.41
CA SER A 15 4.28 3.00 5.00
C SER A 15 2.87 3.34 4.49
N GLU A 16 1.97 3.57 5.43
CA GLU A 16 0.59 4.01 5.17
C GLU A 16 0.53 5.46 4.67
N THR A 17 1.55 6.28 4.90
CA THR A 17 1.58 7.64 4.34
C THR A 17 2.24 7.70 2.97
N ALA A 18 3.08 6.72 2.64
CA ALA A 18 3.83 6.68 1.38
C ALA A 18 2.97 6.24 0.19
N HIS A 19 1.93 5.43 0.41
CA HIS A 19 1.28 4.69 -0.68
C HIS A 19 0.55 5.55 -1.72
N HIS A 20 0.09 6.74 -1.33
CA HIS A 20 -0.52 7.72 -2.23
C HIS A 20 0.52 8.59 -2.96
N ARG A 21 1.73 8.70 -2.41
CA ARG A 21 2.75 9.67 -2.86
C ARG A 21 3.83 9.03 -3.72
N PHE A 22 4.25 7.82 -3.36
CA PHE A 22 5.36 7.13 -4.01
C PHE A 22 4.87 5.99 -4.88
N ALA A 23 5.52 5.85 -6.04
CA ALA A 23 5.24 4.80 -6.99
C ALA A 23 6.17 3.59 -6.80
N ARG A 24 5.67 2.43 -7.21
CA ARG A 24 6.41 1.18 -7.34
C ARG A 24 6.30 0.62 -8.75
N ILE A 25 7.27 -0.21 -9.13
CA ILE A 25 7.20 -1.09 -10.29
C ILE A 25 7.49 -2.53 -9.89
N HIS A 26 6.74 -3.48 -10.42
CA HIS A 26 7.09 -4.91 -10.38
C HIS A 26 7.63 -5.38 -11.73
N LEU A 27 8.71 -6.16 -11.68
CA LEU A 27 9.41 -6.69 -12.86
C LEU A 27 9.18 -8.21 -12.96
N PRO A 28 8.39 -8.68 -13.95
CA PRO A 28 8.04 -10.10 -14.09
C PRO A 28 9.19 -10.90 -14.72
N VAL A 29 10.27 -11.13 -13.96
CA VAL A 29 11.48 -11.85 -14.43
C VAL A 29 11.58 -13.29 -13.95
N ALA A 30 10.69 -13.72 -13.06
CA ALA A 30 10.79 -14.99 -12.35
C ALA A 30 9.66 -15.97 -12.72
N PRO A 31 9.73 -16.68 -13.86
CA PRO A 31 8.63 -17.53 -14.32
C PRO A 31 8.48 -18.85 -13.55
N ALA A 32 9.57 -19.38 -12.98
CA ALA A 32 9.54 -20.67 -12.29
C ALA A 32 9.13 -20.49 -10.82
N CYS A 33 8.57 -21.55 -10.22
CA CYS A 33 8.29 -21.59 -8.80
C CYS A 33 8.56 -23.00 -8.24
N ASN A 34 9.00 -23.06 -7.00
CA ASN A 34 9.48 -24.26 -6.31
C ASN A 34 8.48 -24.82 -5.28
N ILE A 35 7.29 -24.24 -5.12
CA ILE A 35 6.19 -24.80 -4.32
C ILE A 35 4.87 -24.70 -5.06
N GLN A 36 3.96 -25.66 -4.94
CA GLN A 36 2.57 -25.49 -5.38
C GLN A 36 1.71 -25.15 -4.17
N CYS A 37 0.83 -24.16 -4.33
CA CYS A 37 -0.20 -23.83 -3.34
C CYS A 37 -1.57 -24.22 -3.90
N HIS A 38 -2.50 -24.69 -3.08
CA HIS A 38 -3.85 -25.04 -3.54
C HIS A 38 -4.67 -23.83 -4.01
N TYR A 39 -4.33 -22.62 -3.58
CA TYR A 39 -4.94 -21.36 -4.05
C TYR A 39 -4.22 -20.75 -5.27
N CYS A 40 -3.30 -21.47 -5.92
CA CYS A 40 -2.50 -20.96 -7.03
C CYS A 40 -2.71 -21.79 -8.30
N ASN A 41 -2.78 -21.12 -9.45
CA ASN A 41 -2.77 -21.72 -10.77
C ASN A 41 -1.58 -21.17 -11.57
N ARG A 42 -0.70 -22.07 -12.03
CA ARG A 42 0.58 -21.75 -12.69
C ARG A 42 0.45 -21.02 -14.03
N LYS A 43 -0.76 -20.96 -14.59
CA LYS A 43 -1.05 -20.17 -15.80
C LYS A 43 -1.02 -18.66 -15.51
N TYR A 44 -1.14 -18.27 -14.23
CA TYR A 44 -1.23 -16.90 -13.77
C TYR A 44 -0.03 -16.52 -12.89
N ASP A 45 0.11 -15.22 -12.65
CA ASP A 45 1.04 -14.65 -11.69
C ASP A 45 0.82 -15.19 -10.28
N CYS A 46 1.87 -15.12 -9.46
CA CYS A 46 1.89 -15.68 -8.13
C CYS A 46 0.81 -15.07 -7.24
N ALA A 47 -0.13 -15.91 -6.80
CA ALA A 47 -1.23 -15.52 -5.91
C ALA A 47 -0.78 -14.96 -4.54
N ASN A 48 0.50 -15.11 -4.19
CA ASN A 48 1.05 -14.61 -2.93
C ASN A 48 1.30 -13.09 -2.92
N GLU A 49 1.48 -12.47 -4.09
CA GLU A 49 1.68 -11.02 -4.20
C GLU A 49 0.68 -10.38 -5.18
N SER A 50 0.08 -11.18 -6.07
CA SER A 50 -0.87 -10.73 -7.09
C SER A 50 -2.25 -11.35 -6.95
N ARG A 51 -3.28 -10.58 -7.30
CA ARG A 51 -4.64 -11.13 -7.44
C ARG A 51 -4.66 -12.28 -8.47
N PRO A 52 -5.44 -13.35 -8.25
CA PRO A 52 -5.57 -14.46 -9.19
C PRO A 52 -6.04 -14.05 -10.59
N GLY A 53 -5.74 -14.88 -11.59
CA GLY A 53 -6.17 -14.66 -12.98
C GLY A 53 -5.33 -13.67 -13.79
N VAL A 54 -4.32 -13.04 -13.16
CA VAL A 54 -3.43 -12.09 -13.82
C VAL A 54 -2.33 -12.82 -14.60
N VAL A 55 -2.05 -12.39 -15.82
CA VAL A 55 -0.90 -12.87 -16.60
C VAL A 55 0.03 -11.71 -16.91
N SER A 56 1.28 -11.82 -16.48
CA SER A 56 2.37 -10.92 -16.87
C SER A 56 3.17 -11.48 -18.05
N GLN A 57 3.60 -10.60 -18.96
CA GLN A 57 4.60 -10.94 -19.96
C GLN A 57 5.97 -11.11 -19.28
N VAL A 58 6.57 -12.30 -19.37
CA VAL A 58 7.86 -12.57 -18.74
C VAL A 58 8.98 -11.80 -19.44
N LEU A 59 9.72 -10.99 -18.69
CA LEU A 59 10.82 -10.16 -19.21
C LEU A 59 12.17 -10.82 -19.00
N LYS A 60 13.08 -10.67 -19.96
CA LYS A 60 14.53 -10.92 -19.77
C LYS A 60 15.11 -9.90 -18.77
N PRO A 61 16.19 -10.22 -18.04
CA PRO A 61 16.82 -9.28 -17.11
C PRO A 61 17.13 -7.91 -17.75
N GLU A 62 17.63 -7.90 -18.99
CA GLU A 62 17.97 -6.68 -19.72
C GLU A 62 16.73 -5.81 -20.02
N GLN A 63 15.63 -6.46 -20.43
CA GLN A 63 14.35 -5.80 -20.69
C GLN A 63 13.74 -5.22 -19.41
N ALA A 64 13.84 -5.97 -18.31
CA ALA A 64 13.33 -5.54 -17.01
C ALA A 64 14.10 -4.33 -16.47
N VAL A 65 15.43 -4.33 -16.59
CA VAL A 65 16.28 -3.18 -16.24
C VAL A 65 15.91 -1.97 -17.09
N LYS A 66 15.82 -2.13 -18.42
CA LYS A 66 15.42 -1.04 -19.32
C LYS A 66 14.06 -0.48 -18.95
N LYS A 67 13.08 -1.34 -18.65
CA LYS A 67 11.74 -0.93 -18.22
C LYS A 67 11.78 -0.11 -16.93
N ALA A 68 12.54 -0.55 -15.92
CA ALA A 68 12.68 0.20 -14.67
C ALA A 68 13.29 1.59 -14.89
N LEU A 69 14.30 1.70 -15.76
CA LEU A 69 14.95 2.98 -16.08
C LEU A 69 14.01 3.92 -16.85
N VAL A 70 13.27 3.40 -17.84
CA VAL A 70 12.25 4.17 -18.58
C VAL A 70 11.18 4.70 -17.63
N VAL A 71 10.64 3.83 -16.78
CA VAL A 71 9.61 4.21 -15.80
C VAL A 71 10.16 5.23 -14.80
N GLY A 72 11.38 5.03 -14.30
CA GLY A 72 12.04 6.00 -13.42
C GLY A 72 12.31 7.35 -14.09
N ALA A 73 12.50 7.39 -15.42
CA ALA A 73 12.63 8.63 -16.16
C ALA A 73 11.29 9.35 -16.39
N ALA A 74 10.19 8.61 -16.46
CA ALA A 74 8.85 9.16 -16.61
C ALA A 74 8.21 9.58 -15.29
N LEU A 75 8.52 8.88 -14.18
CA LEU A 75 7.85 9.04 -12.88
C LEU A 75 8.83 9.54 -11.80
N PRO A 76 8.85 10.86 -11.50
CA PRO A 76 9.65 11.42 -10.41
C PRO A 76 9.34 10.82 -9.03
N GLN A 77 8.13 10.32 -8.84
CA GLN A 77 7.68 9.70 -7.60
C GLN A 77 8.04 8.20 -7.49
N LEU A 78 8.71 7.60 -8.48
CA LEU A 78 9.14 6.20 -8.38
C LEU A 78 10.19 6.03 -7.27
N ALA A 79 9.87 5.20 -6.28
CA ALA A 79 10.75 4.92 -5.16
C ALA A 79 11.20 3.45 -5.11
N VAL A 80 10.34 2.52 -5.51
CA VAL A 80 10.53 1.08 -5.29
C VAL A 80 10.50 0.28 -6.59
N VAL A 81 11.45 -0.63 -6.76
CA VAL A 81 11.50 -1.64 -7.82
C VAL A 81 11.48 -3.02 -7.19
N GLY A 82 10.44 -3.81 -7.48
CA GLY A 82 10.23 -5.13 -6.92
C GLY A 82 10.29 -6.26 -7.94
N VAL A 83 10.70 -7.45 -7.50
CA VAL A 83 10.48 -8.70 -8.24
C VAL A 83 9.52 -9.57 -7.42
N ALA A 84 8.36 -9.86 -7.99
CA ALA A 84 7.24 -10.52 -7.29
C ALA A 84 6.67 -11.75 -8.01
N GLY A 85 7.14 -12.07 -9.22
CA GLY A 85 6.61 -13.18 -10.00
C GLY A 85 7.07 -13.21 -11.46
N PRO A 86 6.37 -13.93 -12.35
CA PRO A 86 5.08 -14.64 -12.14
C PRO A 86 5.09 -15.87 -11.21
N GLY A 87 6.25 -16.47 -10.97
CA GLY A 87 6.47 -17.59 -10.06
C GLY A 87 7.09 -17.13 -8.73
N ASP A 88 8.07 -17.89 -8.21
CA ASP A 88 8.86 -17.45 -7.06
C ASP A 88 10.21 -16.89 -7.53
N PRO A 89 10.57 -15.66 -7.15
CA PRO A 89 11.83 -15.03 -7.55
C PRO A 89 13.09 -15.84 -7.22
N LEU A 90 13.09 -16.58 -6.12
CA LEU A 90 14.23 -17.39 -5.68
C LEU A 90 14.18 -18.83 -6.21
N ALA A 91 13.09 -19.24 -6.85
CA ALA A 91 13.06 -20.39 -7.75
C ALA A 91 13.64 -20.06 -9.14
N SER A 92 13.78 -18.76 -9.47
CA SER A 92 14.42 -18.26 -10.70
C SER A 92 15.68 -17.43 -10.43
N PRO A 93 16.63 -17.89 -9.58
CA PRO A 93 17.65 -17.02 -8.98
C PRO A 93 18.58 -16.41 -10.03
N LYS A 94 18.93 -17.13 -11.10
CA LYS A 94 19.79 -16.59 -12.17
C LYS A 94 19.22 -15.32 -12.80
N ARG A 95 17.91 -15.28 -13.08
CA ARG A 95 17.25 -14.15 -13.72
C ARG A 95 17.01 -13.01 -12.73
N THR A 96 16.50 -13.36 -11.55
CA THR A 96 16.20 -12.41 -10.47
C THR A 96 17.47 -11.68 -10.02
N LEU A 97 18.53 -12.41 -9.68
CA LEU A 97 19.77 -11.82 -9.18
C LEU A 97 20.51 -11.02 -10.25
N ALA A 98 20.50 -11.45 -11.52
CA ALA A 98 21.07 -10.66 -12.63
C ALA A 98 20.33 -9.34 -12.85
N THR A 99 19.00 -9.33 -12.64
CA THR A 99 18.19 -8.10 -12.70
C THR A 99 18.57 -7.15 -11.56
N PHE A 100 18.65 -7.66 -10.33
CA PHE A 100 19.02 -6.83 -9.17
C PHE A 100 20.44 -6.30 -9.23
N GLN A 101 21.40 -7.12 -9.67
CA GLN A 101 22.79 -6.68 -9.86
C GLN A 101 22.84 -5.43 -10.76
N ARG A 102 22.22 -5.50 -11.93
CA ARG A 102 22.21 -4.39 -12.90
C ARG A 102 21.46 -3.17 -12.37
N LEU A 103 20.37 -3.36 -11.63
CA LEU A 103 19.62 -2.25 -11.03
C LEU A 103 20.41 -1.57 -9.91
N ALA A 104 21.11 -2.33 -9.08
CA ALA A 104 21.97 -1.78 -8.04
C ALA A 104 23.08 -0.89 -8.62
N GLU A 105 23.59 -1.25 -9.81
CA GLU A 105 24.59 -0.45 -10.53
C GLU A 105 23.96 0.76 -11.26
N GLN A 106 22.83 0.58 -11.94
CA GLN A 106 22.27 1.58 -12.87
C GLN A 106 21.21 2.49 -12.27
N ALA A 107 20.62 2.14 -11.13
CA ALA A 107 19.62 2.93 -10.43
C ALA A 107 19.75 2.79 -8.90
N PRO A 108 20.92 3.12 -8.32
CA PRO A 108 21.18 2.95 -6.89
C PRO A 108 20.27 3.80 -5.99
N ASP A 109 19.61 4.81 -6.55
CA ASP A 109 18.64 5.65 -5.85
C ASP A 109 17.28 4.96 -5.64
N LEU A 110 16.97 3.89 -6.37
CA LEU A 110 15.72 3.13 -6.24
C LEU A 110 15.87 2.02 -5.20
N LYS A 111 14.86 1.89 -4.32
CA LYS A 111 14.81 0.81 -3.33
C LYS A 111 14.43 -0.49 -4.01
N LEU A 112 15.25 -1.52 -3.83
CA LEU A 112 15.00 -2.86 -4.36
C LEU A 112 14.25 -3.71 -3.33
N CYS A 113 13.20 -4.39 -3.77
CA CYS A 113 12.43 -5.31 -2.94
C CYS A 113 12.15 -6.65 -3.63
N LEU A 114 11.83 -7.66 -2.82
CA LEU A 114 11.61 -9.03 -3.26
C LEU A 114 10.39 -9.61 -2.55
N SER A 115 9.51 -10.32 -3.26
CA SER A 115 8.51 -11.19 -2.63
C SER A 115 8.87 -12.65 -2.88
N THR A 116 8.82 -13.51 -1.87
CA THR A 116 9.14 -14.93 -2.01
C THR A 116 8.33 -15.80 -1.05
N ASN A 117 8.11 -17.05 -1.44
CA ASN A 117 7.55 -18.07 -0.56
C ASN A 117 8.53 -18.54 0.53
N GLY A 118 9.80 -18.13 0.47
CA GLY A 118 10.79 -18.39 1.52
C GLY A 118 11.55 -19.71 1.41
N LEU A 119 11.16 -20.65 0.52
CA LEU A 119 11.86 -21.93 0.40
C LEU A 119 13.33 -21.75 -0.02
N GLY A 120 13.62 -20.80 -0.92
CA GLY A 120 14.96 -20.54 -1.46
C GLY A 120 15.75 -19.44 -0.74
N VAL A 121 15.17 -18.79 0.29
CA VAL A 121 15.73 -17.54 0.82
C VAL A 121 17.12 -17.70 1.41
N LEU A 122 17.32 -18.71 2.25
CA LEU A 122 18.58 -18.97 2.94
C LEU A 122 19.75 -19.20 1.98
N ASP A 123 19.50 -19.72 0.78
CA ASP A 123 20.57 -20.02 -0.18
C ASP A 123 21.05 -18.77 -0.93
N HIS A 124 20.31 -17.65 -0.79
CA HIS A 124 20.52 -16.43 -1.56
C HIS A 124 20.66 -15.17 -0.72
N ILE A 125 20.61 -15.26 0.62
CA ILE A 125 20.66 -14.10 1.52
C ILE A 125 21.87 -13.20 1.25
N ASP A 126 23.06 -13.78 1.09
CA ASP A 126 24.28 -12.99 0.86
C ASP A 126 24.24 -12.24 -0.48
N ALA A 127 23.57 -12.82 -1.49
CA ALA A 127 23.33 -12.12 -2.75
C ALA A 127 22.31 -10.99 -2.60
N LEU A 128 21.27 -11.18 -1.78
CA LEU A 128 20.30 -10.12 -1.49
C LEU A 128 20.97 -8.91 -0.82
N LEU A 129 21.84 -9.16 0.15
CA LEU A 129 22.64 -8.11 0.80
C LEU A 129 23.59 -7.40 -0.17
N ARG A 130 24.29 -8.16 -1.01
CA ARG A 130 25.23 -7.61 -1.98
C ARG A 130 24.58 -6.58 -2.91
N TYR A 131 23.31 -6.79 -3.27
CA TYR A 131 22.57 -5.90 -4.15
C TYR A 131 21.69 -4.90 -3.40
N ASN A 132 21.97 -4.68 -2.10
CA ASN A 132 21.28 -3.69 -1.26
C ASN A 132 19.75 -3.86 -1.23
N ILE A 133 19.28 -5.11 -1.24
CA ILE A 133 17.85 -5.40 -1.08
C ILE A 133 17.50 -5.22 0.39
N THR A 134 16.72 -4.19 0.66
CA THR A 134 16.39 -3.74 2.03
C THR A 134 15.04 -4.24 2.51
N HIS A 135 14.17 -4.67 1.59
CA HIS A 135 12.80 -5.09 1.89
C HIS A 135 12.51 -6.45 1.27
N VAL A 136 12.10 -7.41 2.09
CA VAL A 136 11.70 -8.74 1.63
C VAL A 136 10.31 -9.07 2.16
N THR A 137 9.41 -9.47 1.28
CA THR A 137 8.13 -10.07 1.64
C THR A 137 8.28 -11.58 1.67
N LEU A 138 8.01 -12.20 2.82
CA LEU A 138 7.90 -13.66 2.96
C LEU A 138 6.42 -14.06 3.02
N THR A 139 6.01 -15.07 2.26
CA THR A 139 4.69 -15.68 2.46
C THR A 139 4.76 -16.84 3.45
N ILE A 140 4.10 -16.71 4.60
CA ILE A 140 4.07 -17.74 5.65
C ILE A 140 2.61 -17.96 6.06
N ASN A 141 2.00 -19.05 5.60
CA ASN A 141 0.57 -19.31 5.89
C ASN A 141 0.33 -20.15 7.14
N CYS A 142 1.35 -20.85 7.63
CA CYS A 142 1.24 -21.80 8.74
C CYS A 142 2.58 -22.04 9.44
N LEU A 143 2.50 -22.61 10.64
CA LEU A 143 3.63 -23.11 11.44
C LEU A 143 3.43 -24.57 11.87
N ASP A 144 2.22 -25.11 11.64
CA ASP A 144 1.89 -26.52 11.82
C ASP A 144 2.05 -27.25 10.47
N PRO A 145 2.86 -28.32 10.40
CA PRO A 145 3.00 -29.12 9.19
C PRO A 145 1.71 -29.76 8.65
N GLU A 146 0.74 -30.09 9.51
CA GLU A 146 -0.55 -30.65 9.10
C GLU A 146 -1.38 -29.60 8.35
N ILE A 147 -1.47 -28.38 8.90
CA ILE A 147 -2.09 -27.23 8.23
C ILE A 147 -1.35 -26.96 6.91
N GLY A 148 -0.02 -26.99 6.93
CA GLY A 148 0.78 -26.80 5.73
C GLY A 148 0.49 -27.85 4.66
N ALA A 149 0.25 -29.11 5.02
CA ALA A 149 -0.01 -30.19 4.06
C ALA A 149 -1.37 -30.00 3.37
N ALA A 150 -2.34 -29.38 4.06
CA ALA A 150 -3.61 -28.98 3.48
C ALA A 150 -3.49 -27.80 2.50
N ILE A 151 -2.42 -27.00 2.59
CA ILE A 151 -2.20 -25.79 1.76
C ILE A 151 -1.27 -26.08 0.57
N TYR A 152 -0.21 -26.87 0.80
CA TYR A 152 0.88 -27.09 -0.14
C TYR A 152 0.94 -28.56 -0.58
N PRO A 153 0.42 -28.93 -1.77
CA PRO A 153 0.46 -30.32 -2.24
C PRO A 153 1.87 -30.84 -2.47
N TRP A 154 2.82 -29.95 -2.80
CA TRP A 154 4.23 -30.30 -2.95
C TRP A 154 5.19 -29.11 -2.89
N ILE A 155 6.44 -29.41 -2.55
CA ILE A 155 7.60 -28.53 -2.77
C ILE A 155 8.64 -29.23 -3.63
N LEU A 156 9.44 -28.48 -4.37
CA LEU A 156 10.61 -28.96 -5.10
C LEU A 156 11.86 -28.68 -4.24
N TRP A 157 12.35 -29.71 -3.57
CA TRP A 157 13.48 -29.61 -2.65
C TRP A 157 14.63 -30.50 -3.12
N ARG A 158 15.81 -29.91 -3.30
CA ARG A 158 17.03 -30.61 -3.77
C ARG A 158 16.79 -31.47 -5.03
N GLY A 159 16.04 -30.92 -5.98
CA GLY A 159 15.70 -31.58 -7.25
C GLY A 159 14.61 -32.66 -7.16
N LYS A 160 14.02 -32.89 -5.99
CA LYS A 160 12.94 -33.88 -5.78
C LYS A 160 11.65 -33.21 -5.35
N ARG A 161 10.51 -33.72 -5.84
CA ARG A 161 9.19 -33.30 -5.33
C ARG A 161 8.94 -34.01 -4.00
N ILE A 162 8.73 -33.23 -2.96
CA ILE A 162 8.36 -33.69 -1.62
C ILE A 162 6.90 -33.34 -1.39
N HIS A 163 6.14 -34.24 -0.77
CA HIS A 163 4.69 -34.15 -0.58
C HIS A 163 4.29 -34.22 0.89
N GLY A 164 3.05 -33.83 1.16
CA GLY A 164 2.39 -34.00 2.46
C GLY A 164 3.14 -33.30 3.60
N ARG A 165 3.01 -33.87 4.79
CA ARG A 165 3.54 -33.30 6.04
C ARG A 165 5.04 -32.97 5.96
N THR A 166 5.85 -33.85 5.37
CA THR A 166 7.31 -33.65 5.21
C THR A 166 7.64 -32.43 4.33
N ALA A 167 6.84 -32.17 3.29
CA ALA A 167 7.02 -30.97 2.47
C ALA A 167 6.80 -29.70 3.31
N SER A 168 5.76 -29.72 4.14
CA SER A 168 5.41 -28.61 5.03
C SER A 168 6.47 -28.37 6.09
N GLU A 169 7.02 -29.42 6.71
CA GLU A 169 8.11 -29.29 7.69
C GLU A 169 9.32 -28.57 7.10
N ILE A 170 9.76 -29.00 5.91
CA ILE A 170 10.91 -28.39 5.23
C ILE A 170 10.61 -26.93 4.90
N LEU A 171 9.42 -26.63 4.36
CA LEU A 171 9.05 -25.27 4.00
C LEU A 171 9.01 -24.36 5.23
N ILE A 172 8.37 -24.80 6.32
CA ILE A 172 8.27 -24.06 7.58
C ILE A 172 9.67 -23.83 8.15
N GLU A 173 10.52 -24.85 8.25
CA GLU A 173 11.90 -24.71 8.75
C GLU A 173 12.67 -23.65 7.95
N ARG A 174 12.60 -23.73 6.63
CA ARG A 174 13.29 -22.81 5.70
C ARG A 174 12.76 -21.39 5.84
N GLN A 175 11.45 -21.20 5.93
CA GLN A 175 10.82 -19.89 6.13
C GLN A 175 11.21 -19.27 7.48
N GLN A 176 11.15 -20.04 8.57
CA GLN A 176 11.46 -19.55 9.92
C GLN A 176 12.93 -19.13 10.05
N ARG A 177 13.84 -20.01 9.62
CA ARG A 177 15.27 -19.69 9.60
C ARG A 177 15.57 -18.53 8.64
N GLY A 178 14.88 -18.50 7.49
CA GLY A 178 14.98 -17.41 6.53
C GLY A 178 14.61 -16.05 7.14
N LEU A 179 13.46 -15.99 7.82
CA LEU A 179 12.99 -14.81 8.52
C LEU A 179 14.03 -14.31 9.54
N GLU A 180 14.52 -15.20 10.40
CA GLU A 180 15.54 -14.87 11.40
C GLU A 180 16.83 -14.32 10.76
N GLN A 181 17.31 -14.97 9.69
CA GLN A 181 18.55 -14.59 9.04
C GLN A 181 18.45 -13.28 8.26
N LEU A 182 17.29 -12.97 7.67
CA LEU A 182 17.01 -11.67 7.04
C LEU A 182 17.02 -10.54 8.08
N ILE A 183 16.30 -10.74 9.19
CA ILE A 183 16.19 -9.74 10.26
C ILE A 183 17.53 -9.51 10.94
N ALA A 184 18.27 -10.58 11.23
CA ALA A 184 19.62 -10.49 11.82
C ALA A 184 20.61 -9.68 10.96
N ARG A 185 20.35 -9.57 9.65
CA ARG A 185 21.14 -8.77 8.70
C ARG A 185 20.55 -7.39 8.41
N GLY A 186 19.53 -6.97 9.14
CA GLY A 186 18.92 -5.65 9.01
C GLY A 186 17.98 -5.49 7.82
N ILE A 187 17.56 -6.58 7.17
CA ILE A 187 16.54 -6.52 6.12
C ILE A 187 15.16 -6.40 6.78
N LEU A 188 14.35 -5.43 6.34
CA LEU A 188 12.97 -5.31 6.79
C LEU A 188 12.11 -6.37 6.14
N VAL A 189 11.42 -7.16 6.98
CA VAL A 189 10.58 -8.27 6.50
C VAL A 189 9.10 -7.97 6.70
N LYS A 190 8.36 -7.95 5.60
CA LYS A 190 6.89 -8.05 5.57
C LYS A 190 6.52 -9.51 5.47
N VAL A 191 5.53 -9.95 6.23
CA VAL A 191 4.97 -11.30 6.07
C VAL A 191 3.59 -11.21 5.43
N ASN A 192 3.36 -11.95 4.36
CA ASN A 192 2.03 -12.18 3.80
C ASN A 192 1.50 -13.52 4.32
N SER A 193 0.21 -13.54 4.67
CA SER A 193 -0.51 -14.78 4.96
C SER A 193 -1.88 -14.75 4.28
N VAL A 194 -2.23 -15.83 3.59
CA VAL A 194 -3.57 -16.02 3.02
C VAL A 194 -4.46 -16.66 4.08
N LEU A 195 -5.56 -16.01 4.41
CA LEU A 195 -6.59 -16.52 5.32
C LEU A 195 -7.50 -17.51 4.58
N ILE A 196 -7.47 -18.76 5.01
CA ILE A 196 -8.22 -19.88 4.45
C ILE A 196 -9.15 -20.43 5.56
N PRO A 197 -10.46 -20.14 5.48
CA PRO A 197 -11.44 -20.59 6.48
C PRO A 197 -11.42 -22.10 6.68
N GLY A 198 -11.43 -22.54 7.93
CA GLY A 198 -11.38 -23.95 8.32
C GLY A 198 -10.03 -24.64 8.14
N VAL A 199 -9.00 -23.93 7.62
CA VAL A 199 -7.66 -24.48 7.41
C VAL A 199 -6.63 -23.80 8.31
N ASN A 200 -6.53 -22.47 8.27
CA ASN A 200 -5.54 -21.72 9.07
C ASN A 200 -6.10 -20.52 9.83
N ASP A 201 -7.39 -20.27 9.74
CA ASP A 201 -8.10 -19.15 10.38
C ASP A 201 -7.83 -19.03 11.90
N THR A 202 -7.91 -20.14 12.61
CA THR A 202 -7.59 -20.22 14.06
C THR A 202 -6.09 -20.22 14.35
N HIS A 203 -5.26 -20.52 13.35
CA HIS A 203 -3.82 -20.65 13.48
C HIS A 203 -3.06 -19.34 13.22
N LEU A 204 -3.60 -18.45 12.38
CA LEU A 204 -2.96 -17.18 12.03
C LEU A 204 -2.60 -16.26 13.22
N PRO A 205 -3.36 -16.20 14.33
CA PRO A 205 -2.93 -15.50 15.53
C PRO A 205 -1.58 -16.00 16.07
N THR A 206 -1.39 -17.32 16.11
CA THR A 206 -0.12 -17.96 16.50
C THR A 206 0.99 -17.61 15.50
N VAL A 207 0.71 -17.65 14.20
CA VAL A 207 1.66 -17.22 13.16
C VAL A 207 2.11 -15.78 13.41
N SER A 208 1.15 -14.87 13.60
CA SER A 208 1.39 -13.44 13.86
C SER A 208 2.26 -13.21 15.09
N GLN A 209 1.98 -13.92 16.18
CA GLN A 209 2.77 -13.85 17.41
C GLN A 209 4.23 -14.29 17.19
N VAL A 210 4.44 -15.40 16.48
CA VAL A 210 5.79 -15.97 16.26
C VAL A 210 6.61 -15.09 15.32
N ILE A 211 6.05 -14.66 14.18
CA ILE A 211 6.79 -13.79 13.25
C ILE A 211 7.13 -12.44 13.89
N ARG A 212 6.24 -11.91 14.74
CA ARG A 212 6.51 -10.69 15.52
C ARG A 212 7.65 -10.91 16.49
N ALA A 213 7.63 -12.00 17.27
CA ALA A 213 8.68 -12.31 18.23
C ALA A 213 10.06 -12.45 17.55
N LYS A 214 10.08 -12.86 16.29
CA LYS A 214 11.30 -12.92 15.47
C LYS A 214 11.74 -11.58 14.88
N GLY A 215 10.88 -10.56 14.90
CA GLY A 215 11.16 -9.20 14.45
C GLY A 215 10.59 -8.83 13.08
N ALA A 216 9.59 -9.57 12.56
CA ALA A 216 8.88 -9.16 11.35
C ALA A 216 8.31 -7.75 11.53
N PHE A 217 8.41 -6.91 10.50
CA PHE A 217 8.06 -5.50 10.60
C PHE A 217 6.55 -5.26 10.46
N ILE A 218 5.93 -5.96 9.52
CA ILE A 218 4.51 -5.82 9.20
C ILE A 218 3.93 -7.15 8.73
N HIS A 219 2.70 -7.43 9.12
CA HIS A 219 1.96 -8.63 8.74
C HIS A 219 0.76 -8.24 7.88
N ASN A 220 0.66 -8.80 6.69
CA ASN A 220 -0.40 -8.56 5.72
C ASN A 220 -1.24 -9.84 5.59
N ILE A 221 -2.41 -9.84 6.23
CA ILE A 221 -3.36 -10.96 6.18
C ILE A 221 -4.35 -10.68 5.05
N MET A 222 -4.26 -11.47 3.99
CA MET A 222 -5.06 -11.32 2.77
C MET A 222 -6.15 -12.39 2.73
N PRO A 223 -7.34 -12.08 2.19
CA PRO A 223 -8.39 -13.09 2.01
C PRO A 223 -7.98 -14.11 0.93
N LEU A 224 -8.38 -15.36 1.12
CA LEU A 224 -8.40 -16.33 0.03
C LEU A 224 -9.40 -15.88 -1.05
N ILE A 225 -8.93 -15.85 -2.29
CA ILE A 225 -9.72 -15.67 -3.52
C ILE A 225 -9.81 -17.05 -4.17
N ALA A 226 -11.02 -17.63 -4.22
CA ALA A 226 -11.24 -19.03 -4.58
C ALA A 226 -12.43 -19.22 -5.53
N GLU A 227 -12.71 -18.24 -6.36
CA GLU A 227 -13.70 -18.33 -7.43
C GLU A 227 -13.26 -19.42 -8.43
N PRO A 228 -14.15 -20.33 -8.84
CA PRO A 228 -13.80 -21.45 -9.74
C PRO A 228 -13.18 -21.01 -11.07
N GLU A 229 -13.51 -19.81 -11.53
CA GLU A 229 -13.00 -19.17 -12.76
C GLU A 229 -11.47 -19.00 -12.76
N HIS A 230 -10.85 -18.92 -11.59
CA HIS A 230 -9.39 -18.87 -11.46
C HIS A 230 -8.71 -20.23 -11.63
N GLY A 231 -9.48 -21.33 -11.66
CA GLY A 231 -9.00 -22.69 -11.90
C GLY A 231 -7.97 -23.17 -10.87
N THR A 232 -8.02 -22.64 -9.65
CA THR A 232 -7.18 -23.09 -8.52
C THR A 232 -7.77 -24.38 -7.95
N TYR A 233 -6.97 -25.19 -7.26
CA TYR A 233 -7.49 -26.41 -6.63
C TYR A 233 -8.64 -26.07 -5.68
N TYR A 234 -8.43 -25.10 -4.79
CA TYR A 234 -9.46 -24.66 -3.85
C TYR A 234 -10.73 -24.15 -4.53
N GLY A 235 -10.61 -23.37 -5.62
CA GLY A 235 -11.79 -22.91 -6.35
C GLY A 235 -12.53 -24.04 -7.05
N LEU A 236 -11.82 -25.03 -7.57
CA LEU A 236 -12.43 -26.21 -8.22
C LEU A 236 -13.02 -27.21 -7.22
N THR A 237 -12.53 -27.26 -5.98
CA THR A 237 -13.04 -28.16 -4.92
C THR A 237 -14.03 -27.49 -3.96
N GLY A 238 -14.43 -26.23 -4.21
CA GLY A 238 -15.45 -25.53 -3.43
C GLY A 238 -14.98 -24.99 -2.07
N GLN A 239 -13.68 -24.81 -1.85
CA GLN A 239 -13.18 -24.11 -0.66
C GLN A 239 -13.55 -22.63 -0.76
N ARG A 240 -14.33 -22.14 0.20
CA ARG A 240 -14.73 -20.72 0.24
C ARG A 240 -13.60 -19.80 0.72
N GLY A 241 -13.66 -18.54 0.28
CA GLY A 241 -12.93 -17.44 0.91
C GLY A 241 -13.57 -17.00 2.25
N PRO A 242 -12.84 -16.20 3.06
CA PRO A 242 -13.38 -15.63 4.31
C PRO A 242 -14.40 -14.53 4.02
N THR A 243 -15.37 -14.34 4.91
CA THR A 243 -16.21 -13.14 4.88
C THR A 243 -15.43 -11.91 5.36
N PRO A 244 -15.88 -10.68 5.06
CA PRO A 244 -15.27 -9.47 5.60
C PRO A 244 -15.20 -9.46 7.14
N GLU A 245 -16.21 -9.99 7.82
CA GLU A 245 -16.27 -10.10 9.27
C GLU A 245 -15.23 -11.08 9.81
N GLU A 246 -15.09 -12.25 9.17
CA GLU A 246 -14.07 -13.25 9.52
C GLU A 246 -12.66 -12.70 9.34
N LEU A 247 -12.40 -12.02 8.21
CA LEU A 247 -11.12 -11.38 7.96
C LEU A 247 -10.82 -10.33 9.02
N LYS A 248 -11.79 -9.46 9.33
CA LYS A 248 -11.64 -8.43 10.36
C LYS A 248 -11.42 -9.03 11.76
N ALA A 249 -12.10 -10.13 12.08
CA ALA A 249 -11.94 -10.84 13.35
C ALA A 249 -10.53 -11.43 13.49
N VAL A 250 -10.03 -12.11 12.45
CA VAL A 250 -8.66 -12.67 12.45
C VAL A 250 -7.63 -11.55 12.50
N GLN A 251 -7.81 -10.47 11.73
CA GLN A 251 -6.95 -9.29 11.81
C GLN A 251 -6.97 -8.68 13.22
N ALA A 252 -8.12 -8.52 13.85
CA ALA A 252 -8.22 -8.00 15.23
C ALA A 252 -7.49 -8.92 16.23
N ALA A 253 -7.63 -10.24 16.10
CA ALA A 253 -6.92 -11.21 16.93
C ALA A 253 -5.40 -11.17 16.73
N CYS A 254 -4.94 -10.83 15.52
CA CYS A 254 -3.52 -10.68 15.19
C CYS A 254 -2.97 -9.29 15.53
N ALA A 255 -3.83 -8.28 15.64
CA ALA A 255 -3.45 -6.86 15.70
C ALA A 255 -2.68 -6.49 16.97
N GLY A 256 -2.89 -7.22 18.08
CA GLY A 256 -2.34 -6.95 19.43
C GLY A 256 -1.17 -5.97 19.45
N ASP A 257 0.05 -6.49 19.34
CA ASP A 257 1.26 -5.67 19.24
C ASP A 257 1.95 -5.76 17.86
N MET A 258 1.32 -6.40 16.86
CA MET A 258 1.89 -6.58 15.52
C MET A 258 1.32 -5.54 14.57
N ARG A 259 2.17 -4.83 13.82
CA ARG A 259 1.69 -3.91 12.79
C ARG A 259 1.03 -4.69 11.67
N LEU A 260 -0.23 -4.38 11.37
CA LEU A 260 -0.96 -4.98 10.26
C LEU A 260 -1.00 -4.03 9.06
N MET A 261 -0.83 -4.57 7.86
CA MET A 261 -1.06 -3.86 6.60
C MET A 261 -2.57 -3.87 6.29
N ARG A 262 -3.17 -2.68 6.09
CA ARG A 262 -4.61 -2.54 5.78
C ARG A 262 -4.89 -1.99 4.38
N HIS A 263 -3.86 -1.47 3.72
CA HIS A 263 -3.93 -0.80 2.42
C HIS A 263 -3.46 -1.68 1.25
N CYS A 264 -3.40 -3.00 1.44
CA CYS A 264 -2.95 -3.92 0.39
C CYS A 264 -3.99 -4.05 -0.72
N GLN A 265 -3.58 -3.85 -1.98
CA GLN A 265 -4.42 -4.00 -3.18
C GLN A 265 -4.11 -5.28 -3.98
N GLN A 266 -3.37 -6.25 -3.40
CA GLN A 266 -2.91 -7.49 -4.07
C GLN A 266 -2.37 -7.24 -5.50
N CYS A 267 -1.31 -6.43 -5.58
CA CYS A 267 -0.79 -5.85 -6.82
C CYS A 267 -0.33 -6.89 -7.86
N ARG A 268 -0.45 -6.59 -9.16
CA ARG A 268 0.06 -7.44 -10.25
C ARG A 268 1.59 -7.61 -10.22
N ALA A 269 2.12 -8.68 -10.79
CA ALA A 269 3.58 -8.89 -10.89
C ALA A 269 4.25 -7.96 -11.92
N ASP A 270 3.45 -7.19 -12.65
CA ASP A 270 3.85 -6.19 -13.65
C ASP A 270 3.37 -4.75 -13.33
N ALA A 271 2.89 -4.51 -12.10
CA ALA A 271 2.30 -3.23 -11.69
C ALA A 271 3.27 -2.06 -11.86
N VAL A 272 2.75 -0.87 -12.24
CA VAL A 272 3.50 0.40 -12.34
C VAL A 272 2.64 1.53 -11.78
N GLY A 273 3.18 2.41 -10.94
CA GLY A 273 2.46 3.61 -10.44
C GLY A 273 2.32 3.61 -8.91
N THR A 274 1.35 4.34 -8.34
CA THR A 274 1.03 4.34 -6.89
C THR A 274 0.00 3.24 -6.55
N LEU A 275 -0.22 2.91 -5.27
CA LEU A 275 -1.17 1.83 -4.93
C LEU A 275 -2.57 2.05 -5.51
N ASP A 276 -2.99 3.32 -5.64
CA ASP A 276 -4.31 3.71 -6.13
C ASP A 276 -4.33 4.02 -7.64
N GLU A 277 -3.18 4.15 -8.29
CA GLU A 277 -3.06 4.50 -9.71
C GLU A 277 -2.16 3.50 -10.45
N ASP A 278 -2.76 2.67 -11.31
CA ASP A 278 -2.04 1.74 -12.19
C ASP A 278 -1.77 2.40 -13.55
N ARG A 279 -0.49 2.58 -13.87
CA ARG A 279 0.03 3.21 -15.09
C ARG A 279 0.71 2.21 -16.03
N ARG A 280 0.52 0.90 -15.83
CA ARG A 280 1.15 -0.17 -16.62
C ARG A 280 1.04 0.04 -18.14
N ALA A 281 -0.15 0.40 -18.63
CA ALA A 281 -0.45 0.51 -20.06
C ALA A 281 0.41 1.56 -20.78
N GLU A 282 0.99 2.52 -20.05
CA GLU A 282 1.93 3.49 -20.61
C GLU A 282 3.30 2.86 -20.94
N PHE A 283 3.65 1.75 -20.29
CA PHE A 283 4.97 1.12 -20.29
C PHE A 283 4.95 -0.35 -20.76
N GLU A 284 4.13 -0.64 -21.77
CA GLU A 284 4.19 -1.90 -22.50
C GLU A 284 5.56 -2.10 -23.17
N LEU A 285 5.96 -3.37 -23.34
CA LEU A 285 7.33 -3.72 -23.73
C LEU A 285 7.78 -3.07 -25.04
N ASP A 286 6.93 -3.08 -26.08
CA ASP A 286 7.25 -2.50 -27.39
C ASP A 286 7.54 -0.99 -27.31
N ARG A 287 6.82 -0.28 -26.42
CA ARG A 287 7.03 1.15 -26.17
C ARG A 287 8.33 1.38 -25.40
N VAL A 288 8.62 0.54 -24.41
CA VAL A 288 9.87 0.60 -23.64
C VAL A 288 11.07 0.32 -24.54
N GLU A 289 10.96 -0.65 -25.46
CA GLU A 289 12.04 -1.02 -26.35
C GLU A 289 12.38 0.07 -27.36
N SER A 290 11.39 0.83 -27.85
CA SER A 290 11.62 1.96 -28.77
C SER A 290 12.21 3.21 -28.09
N MET A 291 12.13 3.32 -26.76
CA MET A 291 12.73 4.45 -26.03
C MET A 291 14.26 4.37 -25.99
N THR A 292 14.89 5.50 -26.26
CA THR A 292 16.34 5.69 -26.16
C THR A 292 16.67 6.32 -24.80
N LEU A 293 17.48 5.64 -24.00
CA LEU A 293 17.97 6.13 -22.72
C LEU A 293 19.40 6.64 -22.91
N THR A 294 19.60 7.95 -22.86
CA THR A 294 20.95 8.54 -22.85
C THR A 294 21.41 8.72 -21.40
N PRO A 295 22.72 8.75 -21.12
CA PRO A 295 23.24 9.03 -19.79
C PRO A 295 22.68 10.33 -19.19
N GLU A 296 22.54 11.39 -19.99
CA GLU A 296 22.03 12.68 -19.56
C GLU A 296 20.58 12.59 -19.10
N LEU A 297 19.74 11.81 -19.81
CA LEU A 297 18.36 11.58 -19.43
C LEU A 297 18.24 10.80 -18.12
N LEU A 298 19.12 9.82 -17.90
CA LEU A 298 19.15 9.04 -16.65
C LEU A 298 19.61 9.89 -15.45
N GLU A 299 20.63 10.73 -15.62
CA GLU A 299 21.04 11.66 -14.56
C GLU A 299 19.96 12.71 -14.26
N ALA A 300 19.34 13.30 -15.28
CA ALA A 300 18.22 14.22 -15.10
C ALA A 300 17.02 13.55 -14.42
N ALA A 301 16.76 12.27 -14.72
CA ALA A 301 15.73 11.49 -14.05
C ALA A 301 16.05 11.28 -12.56
N ARG A 302 17.29 10.91 -12.22
CA ARG A 302 17.74 10.76 -10.82
C ARG A 302 17.60 12.07 -10.06
N ALA A 303 18.03 13.19 -10.65
CA ALA A 303 17.91 14.51 -10.04
C ALA A 303 16.43 14.88 -9.75
N ARG A 304 15.52 14.61 -10.69
CA ARG A 304 14.08 14.82 -10.48
C ARG A 304 13.51 13.97 -9.34
N ARG A 305 13.91 12.70 -9.24
CA ARG A 305 13.47 11.81 -8.14
C ARG A 305 14.02 12.28 -6.79
N ALA A 306 15.27 12.72 -6.73
CA ALA A 306 15.88 13.27 -5.52
C ALA A 306 15.16 14.56 -5.07
N ALA A 307 14.87 15.46 -6.00
CA ALA A 307 14.11 16.69 -5.71
C ALA A 307 12.70 16.39 -5.19
N PHE A 308 12.00 15.43 -5.79
CA PHE A 308 10.67 15.01 -5.34
C PHE A 308 10.70 14.46 -3.90
N ARG A 309 11.67 13.59 -3.56
CA ARG A 309 11.83 13.09 -2.19
C ARG A 309 12.12 14.21 -1.20
N ALA A 310 13.05 15.10 -1.51
CA ALA A 310 13.38 16.24 -0.66
C ALA A 310 12.16 17.16 -0.41
N GLN A 311 11.31 17.36 -1.42
CA GLN A 311 10.06 18.10 -1.27
C GLN A 311 9.11 17.40 -0.28
N VAL A 312 8.91 16.08 -0.44
CA VAL A 312 8.05 15.30 0.46
C VAL A 312 8.58 15.30 1.89
N ASP A 313 9.89 15.11 2.08
CA ASP A 313 10.52 15.10 3.39
C ASP A 313 10.40 16.46 4.10
N ALA A 314 10.60 17.56 3.36
CA ALA A 314 10.43 18.92 3.89
C ALA A 314 8.98 19.17 4.34
N GLU A 315 8.01 18.72 3.55
CA GLU A 315 6.59 18.78 3.88
C GLU A 315 6.29 17.99 5.18
N GLN A 316 6.79 16.76 5.29
CA GLN A 316 6.62 15.92 6.48
C GLN A 316 7.29 16.51 7.73
N HIS A 317 8.51 17.04 7.61
CA HIS A 317 9.21 17.70 8.71
C HIS A 317 8.52 18.98 9.19
N LEU A 318 7.93 19.75 8.27
CA LEU A 318 7.09 20.88 8.63
C LEU A 318 5.89 20.40 9.44
N PHE A 319 5.16 19.38 8.96
CA PHE A 319 4.02 18.83 9.68
C PHE A 319 4.38 18.26 11.06
N ARG A 320 5.49 17.53 11.19
CA ARG A 320 5.93 16.98 12.48
C ARG A 320 6.21 18.10 13.48
N ARG A 321 6.93 19.15 13.07
CA ARG A 321 7.21 20.31 13.93
C ARG A 321 5.93 21.02 14.38
N LEU A 322 4.97 21.22 13.46
CA LEU A 322 3.66 21.79 13.80
C LEU A 322 2.88 20.91 14.80
N ARG A 323 3.04 19.58 14.75
CA ARG A 323 2.40 18.66 15.69
C ARG A 323 3.04 18.66 17.07
N GLU A 324 4.37 18.76 17.16
CA GLU A 324 5.14 18.63 18.41
C GLU A 324 5.19 19.92 19.25
N SER A 325 4.91 21.08 18.65
CA SER A 325 5.06 22.39 19.30
C SER A 325 3.95 22.79 20.30
N ARG A 326 3.08 21.87 20.77
CA ARG A 326 2.07 22.19 21.81
C ARG A 326 1.67 20.98 22.67
N PRO A 327 1.45 21.15 24.00
CA PRO A 327 0.93 20.07 24.85
C PRO A 327 -0.51 19.72 24.44
N ARG A 328 -0.85 18.42 24.47
CA ARG A 328 -2.25 17.96 24.42
C ARG A 328 -2.92 18.36 25.75
N SER A 329 -3.82 19.33 25.73
CA SER A 329 -4.58 19.69 26.94
C SER A 329 -5.98 20.17 26.59
N GLY A 330 -6.97 19.36 26.96
CA GLY A 330 -8.41 19.65 26.95
C GLY A 330 -9.23 18.40 27.27
N PRO A 331 -10.35 18.48 28.01
CA PRO A 331 -11.24 17.37 28.31
C PRO A 331 -12.06 16.89 27.10
N HIS A 332 -12.16 17.69 26.04
CA HIS A 332 -12.88 17.34 24.81
C HIS A 332 -11.97 16.76 23.71
N ARG A 333 -12.51 15.78 22.97
CA ARG A 333 -11.82 15.20 21.80
C ARG A 333 -11.66 16.27 20.71
N PRO A 334 -10.48 16.41 20.09
CA PRO A 334 -10.27 17.33 18.99
C PRO A 334 -11.08 16.92 17.74
N ILE A 335 -11.63 17.92 17.04
CA ILE A 335 -12.43 17.75 15.80
C ILE A 335 -11.52 17.97 14.59
N LEU A 336 -11.58 17.07 13.62
CA LEU A 336 -10.85 17.21 12.35
C LEU A 336 -11.73 17.90 11.29
N MET A 337 -11.25 19.01 10.73
CA MET A 337 -11.94 19.80 9.73
C MET A 337 -11.10 19.91 8.46
N ALA A 338 -11.67 19.54 7.32
CA ALA A 338 -11.06 19.74 6.01
C ALA A 338 -11.44 21.12 5.45
N VAL A 339 -10.49 21.84 4.86
CA VAL A 339 -10.69 23.23 4.43
C VAL A 339 -10.09 23.46 3.05
N THR A 340 -10.86 24.03 2.14
CA THR A 340 -10.32 24.62 0.92
C THR A 340 -10.01 26.10 1.17
N ALA A 341 -8.80 26.54 0.84
CA ALA A 341 -8.37 27.90 1.15
C ALA A 341 -7.45 28.52 0.11
N HIS A 342 -7.48 29.84 0.04
CA HIS A 342 -6.60 30.66 -0.78
C HIS A 342 -6.17 31.88 0.04
N LYS A 343 -4.86 32.10 0.17
CA LYS A 343 -4.26 33.17 0.99
C LYS A 343 -4.81 33.19 2.44
N GLY A 344 -4.94 32.01 3.05
CA GLY A 344 -5.37 31.87 4.46
C GLY A 344 -6.86 32.12 4.72
N ARG A 345 -7.69 32.15 3.68
CA ARG A 345 -9.14 32.36 3.77
C ARG A 345 -9.90 31.22 3.12
N ILE A 346 -11.07 30.87 3.66
CA ILE A 346 -11.97 29.86 3.10
C ILE A 346 -12.33 30.26 1.67
N SER A 347 -12.07 29.38 0.71
CA SER A 347 -12.26 29.67 -0.72
C SER A 347 -12.48 28.39 -1.50
N GLY A 348 -12.81 28.48 -2.80
CA GLY A 348 -12.84 27.31 -3.68
C GLY A 348 -14.13 26.50 -3.61
N HIS A 349 -14.32 25.69 -4.66
CA HIS A 349 -15.47 24.80 -4.83
C HIS A 349 -15.06 23.37 -4.48
N PHE A 350 -15.85 22.68 -3.65
CA PHE A 350 -15.56 21.31 -3.22
C PHE A 350 -15.27 20.37 -4.40
N GLY A 351 -16.15 20.37 -5.39
CA GLY A 351 -16.03 19.51 -6.56
C GLY A 351 -14.88 19.86 -7.50
N GLN A 352 -14.11 20.93 -7.23
CA GLN A 352 -12.95 21.34 -8.04
C GLN A 352 -11.65 21.37 -7.22
N ALA A 353 -11.72 21.07 -5.92
CA ALA A 353 -10.58 21.11 -5.03
C ALA A 353 -9.61 19.97 -5.34
N SER A 354 -8.38 20.32 -5.71
CA SER A 354 -7.27 19.37 -5.84
C SER A 354 -6.65 19.04 -4.48
N GLU A 355 -6.90 19.87 -3.47
CA GLU A 355 -6.32 19.74 -2.14
C GLU A 355 -7.23 20.30 -1.03
N PHE A 356 -7.11 19.72 0.16
CA PHE A 356 -7.76 20.15 1.39
C PHE A 356 -6.73 20.28 2.51
N LEU A 357 -6.71 21.44 3.16
CA LEU A 357 -5.97 21.67 4.39
C LEU A 357 -6.76 21.04 5.55
N ILE A 358 -6.14 20.16 6.31
CA ILE A 358 -6.79 19.52 7.45
C ILE A 358 -6.38 20.23 8.71
N TYR A 359 -7.37 20.68 9.45
CA TYR A 359 -7.22 21.33 10.73
C TYR A 359 -7.77 20.44 11.84
N GLU A 360 -7.07 20.42 12.96
CA GLU A 360 -7.54 19.90 14.22
C GLU A 360 -7.96 21.09 15.09
N VAL A 361 -9.16 21.03 15.65
CA VAL A 361 -9.72 22.11 16.47
C VAL A 361 -10.17 21.54 17.82
N ASP A 362 -9.70 22.16 18.89
CA ASP A 362 -10.07 21.87 20.28
C ASP A 362 -10.16 23.16 21.10
N GLU A 363 -10.37 23.03 22.42
CA GLU A 363 -10.41 24.16 23.35
C GLU A 363 -9.13 25.01 23.32
N SER A 364 -7.98 24.37 23.09
CA SER A 364 -6.67 25.03 23.05
C SER A 364 -6.49 25.86 21.77
N GLY A 365 -7.27 25.54 20.73
CA GLY A 365 -7.40 26.32 19.51
C GLY A 365 -7.42 25.48 18.24
N ILE A 366 -6.95 26.08 17.16
CA ILE A 366 -6.91 25.48 15.82
C ILE A 366 -5.46 25.20 15.42
N ARG A 367 -5.23 24.06 14.76
CA ARG A 367 -3.92 23.69 14.19
C ARG A 367 -4.09 22.97 12.87
N MET A 368 -3.31 23.34 11.85
CA MET A 368 -3.21 22.52 10.63
C MET A 368 -2.44 21.23 10.93
N VAL A 369 -3.07 20.08 10.72
CA VAL A 369 -2.49 18.74 10.97
C VAL A 369 -2.13 17.99 9.70
N GLY A 370 -2.52 18.47 8.52
CA GLY A 370 -2.10 17.86 7.27
C GLY A 370 -2.67 18.55 6.03
N LEU A 371 -2.27 18.03 4.87
CA LEU A 371 -2.84 18.34 3.56
C LEU A 371 -3.32 17.01 2.96
N ARG A 372 -4.51 16.99 2.37
CA ARG A 372 -5.05 15.83 1.66
C ARG A 372 -5.32 16.20 0.21
N GLN A 373 -4.63 15.52 -0.69
CA GLN A 373 -4.79 15.71 -2.14
C GLN A 373 -5.86 14.75 -2.67
N THR A 374 -6.63 15.20 -3.65
CA THR A 374 -7.84 14.50 -4.12
C THR A 374 -7.63 13.73 -5.43
N GLY A 375 -6.37 13.59 -5.88
CA GLY A 375 -6.01 12.85 -7.08
C GLY A 375 -6.37 13.53 -8.42
N ARG A 376 -7.01 14.70 -8.41
CA ARG A 376 -7.25 15.47 -9.64
C ARG A 376 -6.01 16.24 -10.05
N SER A 377 -5.25 15.70 -11.00
CA SER A 377 -4.35 16.50 -11.83
C SER A 377 -5.17 17.24 -12.89
N CYS A 378 -4.85 18.51 -13.16
CA CYS A 378 -5.50 19.29 -14.22
C CYS A 378 -5.26 18.63 -15.59
N GLN A 379 -6.15 17.73 -16.00
CA GLN A 379 -6.42 17.46 -17.40
C GLN A 379 -7.50 18.43 -17.87
N GLY A 380 -7.31 18.99 -19.07
CA GLY A 380 -8.00 20.18 -19.59
C GLY A 380 -9.53 20.14 -19.65
N GLU A 381 -10.08 21.20 -20.24
CA GLU A 381 -11.44 21.77 -20.13
C GLU A 381 -12.66 20.88 -20.49
N ALA A 382 -12.55 19.55 -20.49
CA ALA A 382 -13.59 18.64 -20.99
C ALA A 382 -14.26 17.73 -19.95
N ALA A 383 -14.04 17.92 -18.63
CA ALA A 383 -14.70 17.11 -17.58
C ALA A 383 -15.43 17.98 -16.56
N CYS A 384 -16.33 18.85 -17.04
CA CYS A 384 -17.31 19.51 -16.18
C CYS A 384 -18.56 18.61 -16.07
N GLY A 385 -18.45 17.54 -15.27
CA GLY A 385 -19.55 16.65 -14.95
C GLY A 385 -19.49 16.23 -13.49
N GLU A 386 -20.50 16.60 -12.71
CA GLU A 386 -20.70 16.13 -11.33
C GLU A 386 -21.25 14.69 -11.33
N SER A 387 -20.50 13.72 -11.89
CA SER A 387 -20.87 12.30 -11.76
C SER A 387 -20.34 11.73 -10.44
N ALA A 388 -21.10 10.80 -9.83
CA ALA A 388 -20.76 10.17 -8.55
C ALA A 388 -19.34 9.57 -8.54
N ASP A 389 -18.92 8.98 -9.66
CA ASP A 389 -17.59 8.35 -9.83
C ASP A 389 -16.42 9.34 -9.66
N THR A 390 -16.64 10.64 -9.92
CA THR A 390 -15.59 11.67 -9.81
C THR A 390 -15.44 12.25 -8.40
N LEU A 391 -16.37 11.97 -7.49
CA LEU A 391 -16.43 12.52 -6.13
C LEU A 391 -15.97 11.52 -5.07
N GLU A 392 -16.06 10.22 -5.34
CA GLU A 392 -15.67 9.16 -4.41
C GLU A 392 -14.20 9.24 -3.97
N PRO A 393 -13.21 9.53 -4.85
CA PRO A 393 -11.82 9.72 -4.42
C PRO A 393 -11.65 10.92 -3.48
N ILE A 394 -12.43 11.99 -3.70
CA ILE A 394 -12.40 13.19 -2.86
C ILE A 394 -12.91 12.85 -1.46
N ILE A 395 -14.02 12.13 -1.37
CA ILE A 395 -14.63 11.74 -0.09
C ILE A 395 -13.73 10.76 0.67
N ARG A 396 -13.13 9.79 -0.04
CA ARG A 396 -12.15 8.86 0.56
C ARG A 396 -10.93 9.62 1.07
N ALA A 397 -10.45 10.61 0.32
CA ALA A 397 -9.39 11.48 0.79
C ALA A 397 -9.79 12.25 2.05
N LEU A 398 -11.07 12.44 2.37
CA LEU A 398 -11.53 13.15 3.56
C LEU A 398 -11.92 12.24 4.75
N ASP A 399 -11.67 10.94 4.66
CA ASP A 399 -12.01 9.98 5.73
C ASP A 399 -11.45 10.38 7.12
N GLY A 400 -12.29 10.27 8.14
CA GLY A 400 -11.97 10.71 9.51
C GLY A 400 -12.02 12.23 9.76
N CYS A 401 -12.30 13.06 8.75
CA CYS A 401 -12.73 14.45 9.00
C CYS A 401 -14.20 14.47 9.41
N GLU A 402 -14.55 15.33 10.36
CA GLU A 402 -15.94 15.49 10.83
C GLU A 402 -16.66 16.62 10.09
N VAL A 403 -15.91 17.59 9.57
CA VAL A 403 -16.44 18.75 8.83
C VAL A 403 -15.61 18.99 7.57
N VAL A 404 -16.23 19.47 6.51
CA VAL A 404 -15.53 20.11 5.39
C VAL A 404 -16.04 21.54 5.16
N LEU A 405 -15.13 22.51 5.15
CA LEU A 405 -15.38 23.93 4.91
C LEU A 405 -14.91 24.31 3.51
N CYS A 406 -15.85 24.68 2.65
CA CYS A 406 -15.59 25.20 1.30
C CYS A 406 -16.39 26.47 1.05
N ALA A 407 -15.96 27.33 0.12
CA ALA A 407 -16.79 28.48 -0.24
C ALA A 407 -18.09 28.06 -0.97
N LYS A 408 -18.05 26.93 -1.69
CA LYS A 408 -19.22 26.36 -2.38
C LYS A 408 -19.18 24.82 -2.37
N ILE A 409 -20.34 24.20 -2.13
CA ILE A 409 -20.54 22.75 -2.17
C ILE A 409 -21.84 22.49 -2.96
N GLY A 410 -21.76 21.70 -4.04
CA GLY A 410 -22.92 21.31 -4.83
C GLY A 410 -23.82 20.30 -4.09
N HIS A 411 -25.08 20.18 -4.53
CA HIS A 411 -26.08 19.33 -3.87
C HIS A 411 -25.71 17.83 -3.86
N ALA A 412 -25.21 17.29 -4.97
CA ALA A 412 -24.78 15.89 -5.03
C ALA A 412 -23.57 15.59 -4.10
N PRO A 413 -22.46 16.37 -4.14
CA PRO A 413 -21.39 16.24 -3.16
C PRO A 413 -21.84 16.37 -1.70
N TRP A 414 -22.78 17.28 -1.42
CA TRP A 414 -23.34 17.48 -0.08
C TRP A 414 -23.95 16.20 0.48
N GLN A 415 -24.80 15.53 -0.30
CA GLN A 415 -25.46 14.29 0.11
C GLN A 415 -24.45 13.17 0.38
N LEU A 416 -23.43 13.04 -0.47
CA LEU A 416 -22.40 12.02 -0.32
C LEU A 416 -21.51 12.26 0.91
N LEU A 417 -21.16 13.52 1.21
CA LEU A 417 -20.43 13.88 2.42
C LEU A 417 -21.22 13.52 3.68
N VAL A 418 -22.51 13.85 3.72
CA VAL A 418 -23.39 13.49 4.84
C VAL A 418 -23.50 11.98 4.99
N ALA A 419 -23.62 11.23 3.89
CA ALA A 419 -23.64 9.77 3.91
C ALA A 419 -22.32 9.17 4.44
N ALA A 420 -21.19 9.82 4.17
CA ALA A 420 -19.87 9.46 4.72
C ALA A 420 -19.67 9.93 6.17
N GLY A 421 -20.65 10.62 6.78
CA GLY A 421 -20.56 11.15 8.14
C GLY A 421 -19.73 12.43 8.27
N ILE A 422 -19.45 13.12 7.17
CA ILE A 422 -18.72 14.39 7.12
C ILE A 422 -19.74 15.50 6.96
N GLN A 423 -19.74 16.49 7.87
CA GLN A 423 -20.64 17.64 7.79
C GLN A 423 -20.12 18.66 6.76
N PRO A 424 -20.79 18.85 5.62
CA PRO A 424 -20.48 19.97 4.72
C PRO A 424 -20.86 21.31 5.37
N ASN A 425 -19.99 22.30 5.25
CA ASN A 425 -20.23 23.68 5.65
C ASN A 425 -19.75 24.62 4.55
N SER A 426 -20.65 25.49 4.07
CA SER A 426 -20.36 26.52 3.08
C SER A 426 -20.77 27.92 3.53
N GLU A 427 -20.83 28.15 4.84
CA GLU A 427 -21.35 29.38 5.45
C GLU A 427 -20.27 30.44 5.72
N HIS A 428 -19.00 30.09 5.56
CA HIS A 428 -17.84 30.96 5.87
C HIS A 428 -17.01 31.42 4.65
N PRO A 429 -17.58 31.70 3.46
CA PRO A 429 -16.78 32.05 2.29
C PRO A 429 -15.99 33.35 2.53
N GLY A 430 -14.68 33.30 2.29
CA GLY A 430 -13.78 34.44 2.43
C GLY A 430 -13.32 34.73 3.86
N GLU A 431 -13.84 34.05 4.88
CA GLU A 431 -13.38 34.23 6.27
C GLU A 431 -11.96 33.68 6.49
N PRO A 432 -11.17 34.24 7.41
CA PRO A 432 -9.92 33.63 7.86
C PRO A 432 -10.16 32.21 8.38
N ILE A 433 -9.30 31.25 8.00
CA ILE A 433 -9.51 29.83 8.35
C ILE A 433 -9.65 29.63 9.86
N GLU A 434 -8.81 30.31 10.65
CA GLU A 434 -8.83 30.18 12.11
C GLU A 434 -10.16 30.62 12.73
N GLN A 435 -10.76 31.69 12.19
CA GLN A 435 -12.05 32.21 12.64
C GLN A 435 -13.17 31.23 12.28
N ALA A 436 -13.22 30.80 11.02
CA ALA A 436 -14.27 29.91 10.51
C ALA A 436 -14.28 28.56 11.27
N CYS A 437 -13.13 27.90 11.38
CA CYS A 437 -13.03 26.61 12.07
C CYS A 437 -13.33 26.72 13.57
N ARG A 438 -12.97 27.83 14.24
CA ARG A 438 -13.37 28.06 15.63
C ARG A 438 -14.87 28.26 15.78
N ALA A 439 -15.49 29.02 14.88
CA ALA A 439 -16.94 29.23 14.90
C ALA A 439 -17.69 27.89 14.77
N VAL A 440 -17.32 27.09 13.78
CA VAL A 440 -17.92 25.75 13.57
C VAL A 440 -17.66 24.84 14.77
N TRP A 441 -16.47 24.86 15.35
CA TRP A 441 -16.16 24.06 16.54
C TRP A 441 -17.07 24.43 17.72
N HIS A 442 -17.27 25.73 18.00
CA HIS A 442 -18.17 26.20 19.04
C HIS A 442 -19.62 25.76 18.80
N GLU A 443 -20.11 25.81 17.56
CA GLU A 443 -21.44 25.33 17.21
C GLU A 443 -21.61 23.83 17.45
N MET A 444 -20.59 23.04 17.11
CA MET A 444 -20.60 21.59 17.34
C MET A 444 -20.59 21.25 18.85
N GLN A 445 -19.86 22.01 19.67
CA GLN A 445 -19.90 21.83 21.12
C GLN A 445 -21.27 22.19 21.72
N TRP A 446 -21.91 23.25 21.22
CA TRP A 446 -23.25 23.65 21.68
C TRP A 446 -24.34 22.63 21.36
N ARG A 447 -24.20 21.89 20.24
CA ARG A 447 -25.18 20.88 19.82
C ARG A 447 -25.11 19.55 20.60
N GLY A 448 -24.07 19.34 21.39
CA GLY A 448 -23.88 18.16 22.24
C GLY A 448 -23.73 16.83 21.47
N PRO A 449 -23.07 15.81 22.05
CA PRO A 449 -22.97 14.48 21.42
C PRO A 449 -24.31 13.74 21.59
N GLY A 450 -25.33 14.08 20.79
CA GLY A 450 -26.63 13.44 20.94
C GLY A 450 -27.74 13.76 19.95
N THR A 451 -27.62 14.77 19.08
CA THR A 451 -28.71 15.13 18.15
C THR A 451 -28.25 15.15 16.70
N ARG A 452 -28.10 13.95 16.12
CA ARG A 452 -28.23 13.80 14.67
C ARG A 452 -29.71 13.94 14.32
N SER A 453 -30.17 15.14 14.02
CA SER A 453 -31.43 15.32 13.29
C SER A 453 -31.48 16.64 12.52
N ALA A 454 -31.82 16.46 11.24
CA ALA A 454 -32.48 17.34 10.29
C ALA A 454 -32.73 18.81 10.70
N THR A 455 -32.32 19.71 9.83
CA THR A 455 -33.17 20.86 9.51
C THR A 455 -33.06 21.18 8.02
N VAL A 456 -34.20 20.98 7.36
CA VAL A 456 -34.53 21.43 6.01
C VAL A 456 -34.99 22.89 6.09
N SER A 457 -34.62 23.66 5.05
CA SER A 457 -35.23 24.89 4.53
C SER A 457 -35.20 26.18 5.37
N LYS A 458 -34.52 27.19 4.82
CA LYS A 458 -35.03 28.31 3.98
C LYS A 458 -33.80 29.18 3.64
N VAL A 459 -33.60 29.72 2.44
CA VAL A 459 -34.32 30.80 1.74
C VAL A 459 -33.78 30.81 0.29
N ALA A 460 -34.64 30.60 -0.71
CA ALA A 460 -35.06 31.55 -1.77
C ALA A 460 -33.95 32.03 -2.72
#